data_AF-A0A2V0P4T1-F1
#
_entry.id   AF-A0A2V0P4T1-F1
#
_cell.length_a   1.000
_cell.length_b   1.000
_cell.length_c   1.000
_cell.angle_alpha   90.00
_cell.angle_beta   90.00
_cell.angle_gamma   90.00
#
_symmetry.space_group_name_H-M   'P 1'
#
loop_
_entity.id
_entity.type
_entity.pdbx_description
1 polymer ?
#
loop_
_entity_poly.entity_id
_entity_poly.type
_entity_poly.pdbx_seq_one_letter_code
_entity_poly.pdbx_strand_id
1 'polypeptide(L)'
;MAGMPYGLQSMLKEGHKFFSGVDEAVIKNIDACKGLAQITRTSLGPNGMNKMVINHLEKLFVTSDASTIVTELDVNHPAAKMLVMAAKAQAAEVGDGTNLVLSLAGELLGNAEGLLREGLHTAEIADGYQQSLDKALEILESLVLPGSADLDVRDARQVARRLRGAVSSKDASLGAVSTVVLRGSTEGFLDDVERAVDDGVNAYKALCKDARMLPGGGAAEIEVARQLAEYGRKQTGLEQYAIAKFAEALEVVPRTLAENSGLPASDVVSSLYAAHAAGAPNAGVDVEGGPPRDLTEGDEGIMDLYATKWWAFKLAADAVVTVLKVDQIIMAKQAGGPKPRGGGDGDDD
;
A
#
# COMPACT_ATOMS: atom_id res chain seq x y z
N MET A 1 35.81 34.67 -4.39
CA MET A 1 35.02 34.79 -3.15
C MET A 1 35.34 33.59 -2.28
N ALA A 2 35.69 33.82 -1.03
CA ALA A 2 36.21 32.82 -0.10
C ALA A 2 35.15 31.77 0.26
N GLY A 3 35.46 30.49 0.03
CA GLY A 3 34.65 29.37 0.50
C GLY A 3 34.75 29.25 2.02
N MET A 4 33.61 29.02 2.68
CA MET A 4 33.54 28.95 4.14
C MET A 4 34.42 27.82 4.71
N PRO A 5 35.13 28.05 5.84
CA PRO A 5 36.19 27.16 6.34
C PRO A 5 35.73 25.91 7.11
N TYR A 6 34.42 25.64 7.24
CA TYR A 6 33.91 24.47 7.97
C TYR A 6 32.87 23.73 7.13
N GLY A 7 33.26 22.59 6.55
CA GLY A 7 32.29 21.64 5.97
C GLY A 7 31.56 20.90 7.10
N LEU A 8 30.29 20.52 6.90
CA LEU A 8 29.49 19.79 7.90
C LEU A 8 30.21 18.55 8.47
N GLN A 9 31.09 17.94 7.67
CA GLN A 9 31.91 16.79 8.05
C GLN A 9 32.92 17.08 9.17
N SER A 10 33.32 18.35 9.37
CA SER A 10 34.12 18.77 10.53
C SER A 10 33.29 19.09 11.77
N MET A 11 31.95 19.13 11.66
CA MET A 11 31.03 19.36 12.79
C MET A 11 30.48 18.05 13.39
N LEU A 12 30.58 16.93 12.65
CA LEU A 12 30.10 15.62 13.08
C LEU A 12 31.24 14.76 13.65
N LYS A 13 30.91 13.87 14.59
CA LYS A 13 31.89 12.90 15.12
C LYS A 13 32.32 11.92 14.01
N GLU A 14 33.50 11.33 14.15
CA GLU A 14 33.97 10.30 13.22
C GLU A 14 32.98 9.11 13.14
N GLY A 15 32.70 8.66 11.92
CA GLY A 15 31.83 7.50 11.65
C GLY A 15 30.36 7.82 11.36
N HIS A 16 29.96 9.09 11.33
CA HIS A 16 28.64 9.50 10.79
C HIS A 16 28.62 9.36 9.26
N LYS A 17 27.50 8.88 8.71
CA LYS A 17 27.25 8.89 7.26
C LYS A 17 26.31 10.05 6.95
N PHE A 18 26.66 10.85 5.94
CA PHE A 18 25.89 11.99 5.47
C PHE A 18 25.62 11.83 3.98
N PHE A 19 24.36 11.96 3.59
CA PHE A 19 23.91 11.97 2.20
C PHE A 19 23.05 13.22 1.99
N SER A 20 23.25 13.93 0.89
CA SER A 20 22.55 15.19 0.62
C SER A 20 22.23 15.36 -0.86
N GLY A 21 21.12 16.02 -1.15
CA GLY A 21 20.71 16.37 -2.50
C GLY A 21 19.91 15.28 -3.20
N VAL A 22 19.42 15.60 -4.40
CA VAL A 22 18.48 14.76 -5.15
C VAL A 22 19.09 13.40 -5.47
N ASP A 23 20.28 13.39 -6.09
CA ASP A 23 20.89 12.16 -6.59
C ASP A 23 21.32 11.20 -5.48
N GLU A 24 21.71 11.72 -4.32
CA GLU A 24 22.31 10.89 -3.28
C GLU A 24 21.38 10.58 -2.11
N ALA A 25 20.50 11.50 -1.71
CA ALA A 25 19.55 11.27 -0.63
C ALA A 25 18.16 10.86 -1.18
N VAL A 26 17.59 11.64 -2.10
CA VAL A 26 16.22 11.44 -2.56
C VAL A 26 16.10 10.16 -3.39
N ILE A 27 17.00 9.92 -4.35
CA ILE A 27 16.96 8.69 -5.16
C ILE A 27 17.19 7.45 -4.29
N LYS A 28 18.13 7.47 -3.34
CA LYS A 28 18.32 6.34 -2.40
C LYS A 28 17.10 6.08 -1.52
N ASN A 29 16.42 7.14 -1.08
CA ASN A 29 15.14 7.02 -0.36
C ASN A 29 14.10 6.31 -1.23
N ILE A 30 13.94 6.75 -2.49
CA ILE A 30 13.01 6.18 -3.46
C ILE A 30 13.33 4.70 -3.72
N ASP A 31 14.58 4.36 -3.99
CA ASP A 31 15.01 2.99 -4.27
C ASP A 31 14.74 2.04 -3.10
N ALA A 32 15.01 2.48 -1.86
CA ALA A 32 14.70 1.69 -0.68
C ALA A 32 13.20 1.41 -0.52
N CYS A 33 12.35 2.41 -0.82
CA CYS A 33 10.90 2.28 -0.77
C CYS A 33 10.35 1.39 -1.89
N LYS A 34 10.85 1.55 -3.12
CA LYS A 34 10.50 0.70 -4.26
C LYS A 34 10.87 -0.75 -4.00
N GLY A 35 12.05 -1.01 -3.44
CA GLY A 35 12.46 -2.36 -3.05
C GLY A 35 11.49 -3.01 -2.06
N LEU A 36 11.04 -2.27 -1.04
CA LEU A 36 10.05 -2.76 -0.08
C LEU A 36 8.68 -3.03 -0.73
N ALA A 37 8.21 -2.12 -1.58
CA ALA A 37 6.95 -2.29 -2.31
C ALA A 37 6.99 -3.50 -3.26
N GLN A 38 8.09 -3.71 -3.98
CA GLN A 38 8.26 -4.84 -4.89
C GLN A 38 8.14 -6.20 -4.17
N ILE A 39 8.63 -6.30 -2.93
CA ILE A 39 8.55 -7.53 -2.13
C ILE A 39 7.09 -7.92 -1.86
N THR A 40 6.24 -6.95 -1.55
CA THR A 40 4.84 -7.18 -1.14
C THR A 40 3.86 -7.15 -2.31
N ARG A 41 4.19 -6.48 -3.42
CA ARG A 41 3.34 -6.34 -4.62
C ARG A 41 2.77 -7.67 -5.11
N THR A 42 3.61 -8.69 -5.23
CA THR A 42 3.17 -10.01 -5.72
C THR A 42 2.24 -10.77 -4.77
N SER A 43 2.01 -10.25 -3.56
CA SER A 43 1.05 -10.80 -2.60
C SER A 43 -0.32 -10.13 -2.68
N LEU A 44 -0.55 -9.24 -3.66
CA LEU A 44 -1.81 -8.50 -3.83
C LEU A 44 -2.85 -9.34 -4.58
N GLY A 45 -4.09 -9.32 -4.09
CA GLY A 45 -5.24 -9.95 -4.73
C GLY A 45 -5.42 -11.44 -4.42
N PRO A 46 -6.44 -12.08 -4.99
CA PRO A 46 -6.81 -13.46 -4.66
C PRO A 46 -5.74 -14.48 -5.08
N ASN A 47 -4.98 -14.18 -6.14
CA ASN A 47 -3.85 -14.99 -6.62
C ASN A 47 -2.49 -14.52 -6.05
N GLY A 48 -2.51 -13.83 -4.90
CA GLY A 48 -1.31 -13.33 -4.24
C GLY A 48 -0.36 -14.46 -3.82
N MET A 49 0.93 -14.28 -4.10
CA MET A 49 1.97 -15.26 -3.75
C MET A 49 2.44 -15.08 -2.30
N ASN A 50 2.48 -16.18 -1.55
CA ASN A 50 3.06 -16.22 -0.22
C ASN A 50 4.56 -15.86 -0.23
N LYS A 51 5.01 -15.26 0.85
CA LYS A 51 6.41 -14.93 1.13
C LYS A 51 6.89 -15.74 2.31
N MET A 52 8.11 -16.25 2.20
CA MET A 52 8.81 -16.91 3.28
C MET A 52 9.73 -15.90 3.96
N VAL A 53 9.45 -15.56 5.21
CA VAL A 53 10.24 -14.62 6.01
C VAL A 53 10.85 -15.37 7.18
N ILE A 54 12.17 -15.31 7.31
CA ILE A 54 12.91 -15.83 8.47
C ILE A 54 13.47 -14.63 9.20
N ASN A 55 13.04 -14.41 10.43
CA ASN A 55 13.48 -13.28 11.22
C ASN A 55 14.82 -13.56 11.95
N HIS A 56 15.34 -12.58 12.67
CA HIS A 56 16.59 -12.69 13.42
C HIS A 56 16.58 -13.73 14.56
N LEU A 57 15.40 -14.27 14.90
CA LEU A 57 15.21 -15.35 15.88
C LEU A 57 15.07 -16.73 15.21
N GLU A 58 15.37 -16.84 13.91
CA GLU A 58 15.19 -18.05 13.10
C GLU A 58 13.74 -18.57 13.05
N LYS A 59 12.76 -17.73 13.41
CA LYS A 59 11.35 -18.07 13.28
C LYS A 59 10.93 -17.94 11.82
N LEU A 60 10.36 -19.01 11.29
CA LEU A 60 9.81 -19.09 9.94
C LEU A 60 8.38 -18.57 9.90
N PHE A 61 8.10 -17.65 8.99
CA PHE A 61 6.77 -17.20 8.63
C PHE A 61 6.52 -17.46 7.15
N VAL A 62 5.35 -17.99 6.83
CA VAL A 62 4.84 -18.09 5.46
C VAL A 62 3.54 -17.30 5.45
N THR A 63 3.46 -16.25 4.64
CA THR A 63 2.27 -15.37 4.61
C THR A 63 2.19 -14.57 3.31
N SER A 64 0.98 -14.23 2.87
CA SER A 64 0.72 -13.22 1.84
C SER A 64 0.33 -11.86 2.42
N ASP A 65 0.08 -11.75 3.73
CA ASP A 65 -0.29 -10.48 4.34
C ASP A 65 0.91 -9.52 4.37
N ALA A 66 0.76 -8.39 3.69
CA ALA A 66 1.78 -7.37 3.59
C ALA A 66 2.14 -6.76 4.95
N SER A 67 1.20 -6.64 5.89
CA SER A 67 1.45 -6.09 7.23
C SER A 67 2.41 -6.98 8.04
N THR A 68 2.14 -8.29 8.03
CA THR A 68 3.00 -9.31 8.62
C THR A 68 4.38 -9.30 7.95
N ILE A 69 4.43 -9.29 6.61
CA ILE A 69 5.70 -9.28 5.85
C ILE A 69 6.57 -8.08 6.29
N VAL A 70 6.04 -6.86 6.25
CA VAL A 70 6.85 -5.67 6.58
C VAL A 70 7.18 -5.53 8.06
N THR A 71 6.45 -6.21 8.94
CA THR A 71 6.70 -6.22 10.38
C THR A 71 7.81 -7.20 10.76
N GLU A 72 7.87 -8.35 10.10
CA GLU A 72 8.91 -9.37 10.32
C GLU A 72 10.22 -9.08 9.57
N LEU A 73 10.16 -8.26 8.51
CA LEU A 73 11.35 -7.76 7.82
C LEU A 73 12.10 -6.75 8.70
N ASP A 74 13.41 -6.94 8.89
CA ASP A 74 14.28 -5.97 9.57
C ASP A 74 14.65 -4.81 8.62
N VAL A 75 13.69 -3.88 8.46
CA VAL A 75 13.84 -2.71 7.59
C VAL A 75 14.75 -1.70 8.27
N ASN A 76 15.99 -1.57 7.76
CA ASN A 76 16.98 -0.65 8.31
C ASN A 76 16.87 0.79 7.78
N HIS A 77 16.43 0.96 6.53
CA HIS A 77 16.43 2.26 5.86
C HIS A 77 15.33 3.21 6.39
N PRO A 78 15.64 4.47 6.80
CA PRO A 78 14.66 5.37 7.40
C PRO A 78 13.44 5.67 6.51
N ALA A 79 13.64 5.95 5.22
CA ALA A 79 12.53 6.19 4.29
C ALA A 79 11.60 4.97 4.16
N ALA A 80 12.16 3.75 4.08
CA ALA A 80 11.35 2.54 4.01
C ALA A 80 10.56 2.30 5.30
N LYS A 81 11.12 2.67 6.48
CA LYS A 81 10.37 2.63 7.75
C LYS A 81 9.11 3.51 7.72
N MET A 82 9.11 4.61 6.98
CA MET A 82 7.91 5.46 6.86
C MET A 82 6.78 4.73 6.13
N LEU A 83 7.10 3.96 5.09
CA LEU A 83 6.13 3.08 4.41
C LEU A 83 5.64 1.96 5.34
N VAL A 84 6.54 1.37 6.14
CA VAL A 84 6.14 0.38 7.17
C VAL A 84 5.16 1.01 8.17
N MET A 85 5.41 2.25 8.63
CA MET A 85 4.51 2.97 9.53
C MET A 85 3.14 3.23 8.88
N ALA A 86 3.11 3.61 7.61
CA ALA A 86 1.88 3.81 6.86
C ALA A 86 1.07 2.51 6.74
N ALA A 87 1.72 1.38 6.43
CA ALA A 87 1.07 0.06 6.38
C ALA A 87 0.52 -0.35 7.76
N LYS A 88 1.27 -0.11 8.85
CA LYS A 88 0.80 -0.38 10.22
C LYS A 88 -0.39 0.50 10.61
N ALA A 89 -0.39 1.77 10.21
CA ALA A 89 -1.53 2.66 10.44
C ALA A 89 -2.78 2.17 9.69
N GLN A 90 -2.64 1.74 8.44
CA GLN A 90 -3.74 1.14 7.67
C GLN A 90 -4.32 -0.10 8.36
N ALA A 91 -3.44 -1.02 8.81
CA ALA A 91 -3.86 -2.21 9.54
C ALA A 91 -4.60 -1.86 10.85
N ALA A 92 -4.18 -0.81 11.56
CA ALA A 92 -4.83 -0.39 12.80
C ALA A 92 -6.22 0.25 12.56
N GLU A 93 -6.39 1.00 11.47
CA GLU A 93 -7.63 1.71 11.16
C GLU A 93 -8.72 0.80 10.58
N VAL A 94 -8.34 0.00 9.57
CA VAL A 94 -9.29 -0.79 8.77
C VAL A 94 -8.99 -2.29 8.78
N GLY A 95 -7.75 -2.68 9.08
CA GLY A 95 -7.32 -4.09 9.05
C GLY A 95 -6.89 -4.59 7.67
N ASP A 96 -7.40 -3.99 6.60
CA ASP A 96 -7.13 -4.37 5.22
C ASP A 96 -6.53 -3.21 4.40
N GLY A 97 -6.03 -3.47 3.19
CA GLY A 97 -5.47 -2.48 2.26
C GLY A 97 -4.00 -2.13 2.52
N THR A 98 -3.32 -2.91 3.36
CA THR A 98 -1.91 -2.70 3.72
C THR A 98 -0.99 -2.81 2.49
N ASN A 99 -1.28 -3.79 1.62
CA ASN A 99 -0.55 -3.98 0.37
C ASN A 99 -0.84 -2.86 -0.65
N LEU A 100 -2.07 -2.33 -0.66
CA LEU A 100 -2.43 -1.17 -1.49
C LEU A 100 -1.59 0.05 -1.11
N VAL A 101 -1.43 0.32 0.19
CA VAL A 101 -0.58 1.42 0.67
C VAL A 101 0.86 1.27 0.18
N LEU A 102 1.46 0.09 0.35
CA LEU A 102 2.85 -0.15 -0.02
C LEU A 102 3.06 -0.09 -1.54
N SER A 103 2.19 -0.76 -2.30
CA SER A 103 2.28 -0.83 -3.76
C SER A 103 2.06 0.55 -4.39
N LEU A 104 1.06 1.30 -3.94
CA LEU A 104 0.80 2.66 -4.41
C LEU A 104 1.93 3.61 -4.05
N ALA A 105 2.43 3.56 -2.81
CA ALA A 105 3.55 4.41 -2.39
C ALA A 105 4.83 4.13 -3.21
N GLY A 106 5.11 2.86 -3.50
CA GLY A 106 6.24 2.45 -4.34
C GLY A 106 6.12 2.97 -5.76
N GLU A 107 4.95 2.84 -6.39
CA GLU A 107 4.71 3.31 -7.76
C GLU A 107 4.76 4.85 -7.83
N LEU A 108 4.17 5.56 -6.86
CA LEU A 108 4.23 7.02 -6.78
C LEU A 108 5.67 7.54 -6.66
N LEU A 109 6.52 6.88 -5.85
CA LEU A 109 7.94 7.23 -5.73
C LEU A 109 8.72 6.91 -7.01
N GLY A 110 8.42 5.80 -7.68
CA GLY A 110 9.00 5.47 -8.99
C GLY A 110 8.65 6.49 -10.06
N ASN A 111 7.40 6.94 -10.09
CA ASN A 111 6.96 8.00 -10.99
C ASN A 111 7.57 9.37 -10.65
N ALA A 112 7.73 9.67 -9.37
CA ALA A 112 8.43 10.88 -8.91
C ALA A 112 9.91 10.87 -9.35
N GLU A 113 10.58 9.72 -9.30
CA GLU A 113 11.95 9.55 -9.79
C GLU A 113 12.09 9.97 -11.26
N GLY A 114 11.11 9.59 -12.10
CA GLY A 114 11.06 10.00 -13.51
C GLY A 114 10.99 11.52 -13.67
N LEU A 115 10.10 12.17 -12.92
CA LEU A 115 9.95 13.63 -12.93
C LEU A 115 11.20 14.37 -12.42
N LEU A 116 11.86 13.83 -11.39
CA LEU A 116 13.12 14.38 -10.88
C LEU A 116 14.22 14.33 -11.96
N ARG A 117 14.29 13.23 -12.72
CA ARG A 117 15.25 13.09 -13.85
C ARG A 117 14.92 14.03 -15.01
N GLU A 118 13.65 14.37 -15.21
CA GLU A 118 13.19 15.38 -16.17
C GLU A 118 13.46 16.82 -15.70
N GLY A 119 13.88 17.01 -14.44
CA GLY A 119 14.32 18.29 -13.88
C GLY A 119 13.28 19.00 -13.01
N LEU A 120 12.15 18.37 -12.69
CA LEU A 120 11.17 18.94 -11.75
C LEU A 120 11.72 18.92 -10.33
N HIS A 121 11.37 19.93 -9.53
CA HIS A 121 11.81 20.00 -8.14
C HIS A 121 10.93 19.11 -7.23
N THR A 122 11.50 18.54 -6.17
CA THR A 122 10.77 17.67 -5.22
C THR A 122 9.53 18.34 -4.62
N ALA A 123 9.62 19.66 -4.38
CA ALA A 123 8.50 20.46 -3.88
C ALA A 123 7.32 20.52 -4.86
N GLU A 124 7.57 20.71 -6.16
CA GLU A 124 6.52 20.78 -7.18
C GLU A 124 5.83 19.42 -7.36
N ILE A 125 6.60 18.34 -7.29
CA ILE A 125 6.07 16.97 -7.32
C ILE A 125 5.20 16.72 -6.08
N ALA A 126 5.69 17.10 -4.89
CA ALA A 126 4.96 16.92 -3.63
C ALA A 126 3.64 17.71 -3.61
N ASP A 127 3.65 18.97 -4.09
CA ASP A 127 2.46 19.80 -4.15
C ASP A 127 1.46 19.27 -5.19
N GLY A 128 1.94 18.79 -6.35
CA GLY A 128 1.10 18.13 -7.35
C GLY A 128 0.47 16.83 -6.84
N TYR A 129 1.20 16.03 -6.07
CA TYR A 129 0.68 14.81 -5.44
C TYR A 129 -0.33 15.12 -4.34
N GLN A 130 -0.13 16.19 -3.57
CA GLN A 130 -1.12 16.62 -2.56
C GLN A 130 -2.43 17.06 -3.22
N GLN A 131 -2.36 17.87 -4.27
CA GLN A 131 -3.54 18.27 -5.04
C GLN A 131 -4.24 17.06 -5.68
N SER A 132 -3.46 16.08 -6.15
CA SER A 132 -3.99 14.84 -6.72
C SER A 132 -4.72 14.01 -5.69
N LEU A 133 -4.17 13.87 -4.49
CA LEU A 133 -4.81 13.17 -3.38
C LEU A 133 -6.16 13.82 -3.05
N ASP A 134 -6.20 15.14 -2.86
CA ASP A 134 -7.44 15.84 -2.49
C ASP A 134 -8.53 15.62 -3.55
N LYS A 135 -8.15 15.71 -4.84
CA LYS A 135 -9.08 15.43 -5.95
C LYS A 135 -9.47 13.96 -6.04
N ALA A 136 -8.53 13.04 -5.80
CA ALA A 136 -8.79 11.60 -5.83
C ALA A 136 -9.80 11.20 -4.75
N LEU A 137 -9.72 11.76 -3.55
CA LEU A 137 -10.67 11.49 -2.47
C LEU A 137 -12.07 12.04 -2.79
N GLU A 138 -12.17 13.21 -3.43
CA GLU A 138 -13.45 13.74 -3.91
C GLU A 138 -14.08 12.83 -4.99
N ILE A 139 -13.27 12.38 -5.95
CA ILE A 139 -13.73 11.44 -6.99
C ILE A 139 -14.18 10.13 -6.33
N LEU A 140 -13.40 9.60 -5.40
CA LEU A 140 -13.70 8.34 -4.70
C LEU A 140 -15.07 8.39 -4.00
N GLU A 141 -15.43 9.54 -3.40
CA GLU A 141 -16.74 9.74 -2.78
C GLU A 141 -17.88 9.69 -3.80
N SER A 142 -17.65 10.16 -5.03
CA SER A 142 -18.64 10.08 -6.11
C SER A 142 -18.86 8.66 -6.67
N LEU A 143 -17.90 7.75 -6.44
CA LEU A 143 -17.95 6.35 -6.92
C LEU A 143 -18.64 5.40 -5.94
N VAL A 144 -19.11 5.91 -4.80
CA VAL A 144 -19.81 5.11 -3.80
C VAL A 144 -21.07 4.48 -4.40
N LEU A 145 -21.19 3.17 -4.26
CA LEU A 145 -22.31 2.42 -4.83
C LEU A 145 -23.65 2.88 -4.21
N PRO A 146 -24.67 3.22 -5.01
CA PRO A 146 -25.96 3.66 -4.50
C PRO A 146 -26.59 2.64 -3.55
N GLY A 147 -27.11 3.11 -2.41
CA GLY A 147 -27.72 2.25 -1.39
C GLY A 147 -26.72 1.45 -0.55
N SER A 148 -25.41 1.67 -0.69
CA SER A 148 -24.41 1.07 0.20
C SER A 148 -24.41 1.69 1.60
N ALA A 149 -24.66 3.01 1.70
CA ALA A 149 -24.62 3.75 2.96
C ALA A 149 -25.75 3.39 3.95
N ASP A 150 -26.91 2.95 3.47
CA ASP A 150 -28.12 2.67 4.29
C ASP A 150 -28.17 1.23 4.83
N LEU A 151 -27.01 0.58 4.96
CA LEU A 151 -26.92 -0.80 5.41
C LEU A 151 -27.40 -0.98 6.86
N ASP A 152 -28.31 -1.93 7.07
CA ASP A 152 -28.54 -2.49 8.41
C ASP A 152 -27.45 -3.51 8.75
N VAL A 153 -26.49 -3.09 9.58
CA VAL A 153 -25.38 -3.93 10.04
C VAL A 153 -25.84 -5.10 10.92
N ARG A 154 -27.10 -5.12 11.38
CA ARG A 154 -27.70 -6.24 12.12
C ARG A 154 -28.28 -7.31 11.22
N ASP A 155 -28.45 -7.04 9.93
CA ASP A 155 -28.91 -8.03 8.95
C ASP A 155 -27.73 -8.83 8.41
N ALA A 156 -27.58 -10.06 8.91
CA ALA A 156 -26.52 -10.98 8.51
C ALA A 156 -26.46 -11.22 6.98
N ARG A 157 -27.59 -11.19 6.27
CA ARG A 157 -27.60 -11.40 4.80
C ARG A 157 -27.03 -10.19 4.06
N GLN A 158 -27.37 -8.98 4.49
CA GLN A 158 -26.87 -7.76 3.86
C GLN A 158 -25.39 -7.53 4.13
N VAL A 159 -24.92 -7.92 5.32
CA VAL A 159 -23.51 -7.90 5.71
C VAL A 159 -22.71 -8.95 4.95
N ALA A 160 -23.18 -10.21 4.91
CA ALA A 160 -22.47 -11.30 4.23
C ALA A 160 -22.26 -11.03 2.74
N ARG A 161 -23.22 -10.36 2.06
CA ARG A 161 -23.05 -9.97 0.66
C ARG A 161 -21.91 -8.96 0.45
N ARG A 162 -21.70 -8.05 1.40
CA ARG A 162 -20.69 -6.98 1.32
C ARG A 162 -19.31 -7.39 1.84
N LEU A 163 -19.26 -8.36 2.76
CA LEU A 163 -18.03 -8.89 3.36
C LEU A 163 -17.56 -10.21 2.77
N ARG A 164 -18.17 -10.69 1.68
CA ARG A 164 -17.81 -11.97 1.06
C ARG A 164 -16.32 -12.02 0.64
N GLY A 165 -15.75 -10.89 0.23
CA GLY A 165 -14.32 -10.79 -0.06
C GLY A 165 -13.41 -11.05 1.15
N ALA A 166 -13.92 -10.84 2.37
CA ALA A 166 -13.17 -10.94 3.62
C ALA A 166 -13.53 -12.18 4.47
N VAL A 167 -14.74 -12.77 4.36
CA VAL A 167 -15.22 -13.82 5.30
C VAL A 167 -16.12 -14.87 4.67
N SER A 168 -15.91 -16.14 5.05
CA SER A 168 -16.94 -17.19 4.97
C SER A 168 -16.90 -18.14 6.19
N SER A 169 -17.97 -18.16 7.00
CA SER A 169 -18.66 -19.36 7.54
C SER A 169 -19.61 -19.01 8.72
N LYS A 170 -20.59 -19.90 8.99
CA LYS A 170 -21.95 -19.65 9.52
C LYS A 170 -22.17 -19.62 11.05
N ASP A 171 -23.19 -18.84 11.44
CA ASP A 171 -24.15 -18.87 12.57
C ASP A 171 -23.76 -19.34 13.98
N ALA A 172 -23.95 -18.45 14.98
CA ALA A 172 -24.43 -18.81 16.33
C ALA A 172 -24.94 -17.59 17.13
N SER A 173 -25.88 -17.86 18.05
CA SER A 173 -26.64 -16.94 18.90
C SER A 173 -25.83 -15.99 19.79
N LEU A 174 -26.38 -14.77 19.96
CA LEU A 174 -25.81 -13.61 20.64
C LEU A 174 -25.55 -13.80 22.15
N GLY A 175 -24.28 -14.05 22.50
CA GLY A 175 -23.66 -13.56 23.73
C GLY A 175 -22.81 -12.31 23.44
N ALA A 176 -22.38 -11.56 24.46
CA ALA A 176 -21.48 -10.41 24.28
C ALA A 176 -20.07 -10.81 23.81
N VAL A 177 -19.73 -12.10 23.89
CA VAL A 177 -18.47 -12.70 23.47
C VAL A 177 -18.80 -13.95 22.66
N SER A 178 -18.21 -14.07 21.48
CA SER A 178 -18.24 -15.26 20.64
C SER A 178 -16.83 -15.79 20.49
N THR A 179 -16.67 -17.11 20.41
CA THR A 179 -15.37 -17.76 20.19
C THR A 179 -15.42 -18.52 18.88
N VAL A 180 -14.49 -18.22 17.97
CA VAL A 180 -14.29 -18.96 16.73
C VAL A 180 -13.23 -20.03 16.98
N VAL A 181 -13.59 -21.31 16.82
CA VAL A 181 -12.65 -22.42 16.99
C VAL A 181 -12.13 -22.86 15.64
N LEU A 182 -10.87 -22.53 15.35
CA LEU A 182 -10.20 -22.90 14.12
C LEU A 182 -9.54 -24.28 14.24
N ARG A 183 -9.59 -25.04 13.13
CA ARG A 183 -9.02 -26.38 13.02
C ARG A 183 -8.30 -26.47 11.69
N GLY A 184 -7.06 -26.94 11.71
CA GLY A 184 -6.23 -27.09 10.53
C GLY A 184 -5.26 -28.24 10.70
N SER A 185 -4.75 -28.74 9.57
CA SER A 185 -3.82 -29.87 9.51
C SER A 185 -2.38 -29.47 9.85
N THR A 186 -2.03 -28.20 9.69
CA THR A 186 -0.71 -27.63 9.96
C THR A 186 -0.85 -26.27 10.63
N GLU A 187 0.16 -25.87 11.41
CA GLU A 187 0.20 -24.54 12.05
C GLU A 187 0.17 -23.41 11.02
N GLY A 188 0.95 -23.51 9.93
CA GLY A 188 0.96 -22.49 8.89
C GLY A 188 -0.41 -22.28 8.21
N PHE A 189 -1.19 -23.35 8.00
CA PHE A 189 -2.55 -23.21 7.48
C PHE A 189 -3.50 -22.59 8.51
N LEU A 190 -3.34 -22.94 9.80
CA LEU A 190 -4.12 -22.33 10.87
C LEU A 190 -3.85 -20.82 10.97
N ASP A 191 -2.59 -20.41 10.90
CA ASP A 191 -2.19 -18.99 10.92
C ASP A 191 -2.84 -18.20 9.78
N ASP A 192 -2.90 -18.77 8.58
CA ASP A 192 -3.54 -18.11 7.42
C ASP A 192 -5.07 -18.02 7.58
N VAL A 193 -5.72 -19.04 8.14
CA VAL A 193 -7.15 -19.02 8.42
C VAL A 193 -7.48 -18.04 9.56
N GLU A 194 -6.67 -17.98 10.61
CA GLU A 194 -6.81 -17.03 11.71
C GLU A 194 -6.75 -15.60 11.18
N ARG A 195 -5.77 -15.28 10.34
CA ARG A 195 -5.66 -13.98 9.67
C ARG A 195 -6.89 -13.63 8.84
N ALA A 196 -7.36 -14.55 8.00
CA ALA A 196 -8.56 -14.31 7.19
C ALA A 196 -9.80 -14.02 8.06
N VAL A 197 -9.92 -14.67 9.21
CA VAL A 197 -10.99 -14.38 10.17
C VAL A 197 -10.83 -13.00 10.79
N ASP A 198 -9.62 -12.64 11.23
CA ASP A 198 -9.33 -11.33 11.82
C ASP A 198 -9.57 -10.18 10.83
N ASP A 199 -9.12 -10.32 9.57
CA ASP A 199 -9.38 -9.37 8.48
C ASP A 199 -10.88 -9.22 8.25
N GLY A 200 -11.59 -10.34 8.27
CA GLY A 200 -13.03 -10.41 8.26
C GLY A 200 -13.75 -9.61 9.33
N VAL A 201 -13.33 -9.81 10.57
CA VAL A 201 -13.86 -9.11 11.74
C VAL A 201 -13.55 -7.62 11.67
N ASN A 202 -12.34 -7.26 11.20
CA ASN A 202 -11.95 -5.87 11.01
C ASN A 202 -12.77 -5.20 9.89
N ALA A 203 -13.01 -5.89 8.78
CA ALA A 203 -13.87 -5.40 7.71
C ALA A 203 -15.32 -5.19 8.21
N TYR A 204 -15.86 -6.12 9.02
CA TYR A 204 -17.16 -5.94 9.67
C TYR A 204 -17.18 -4.75 10.65
N LYS A 205 -16.11 -4.59 11.44
CA LYS A 205 -15.96 -3.46 12.36
C LYS A 205 -15.88 -2.13 11.60
N ALA A 206 -15.20 -2.08 10.46
CA ALA A 206 -15.13 -0.92 9.60
C ALA A 206 -16.50 -0.61 8.96
N LEU A 207 -17.20 -1.64 8.48
CA LEU A 207 -18.57 -1.54 7.96
C LEU A 207 -19.56 -0.98 9.00
N CYS A 208 -19.38 -1.34 10.28
CA CYS A 208 -20.16 -0.79 11.39
C CYS A 208 -19.94 0.71 11.61
N LYS A 209 -18.80 1.27 11.17
CA LYS A 209 -18.51 2.70 11.25
C LYS A 209 -18.95 3.45 9.99
N ASP A 210 -18.67 2.86 8.82
CA ASP A 210 -18.98 3.41 7.50
C ASP A 210 -19.31 2.28 6.53
N ALA A 211 -20.56 2.22 6.11
CA ALA A 211 -21.07 1.16 5.24
C ALA A 211 -20.90 1.42 3.74
N ARG A 212 -20.29 2.55 3.36
CA ARG A 212 -20.09 2.92 1.95
C ARG A 212 -19.17 1.90 1.26
N MET A 213 -19.63 1.42 0.10
CA MET A 213 -18.93 0.42 -0.71
C MET A 213 -18.52 1.02 -2.06
N LEU A 214 -17.43 0.52 -2.61
CA LEU A 214 -16.88 0.86 -3.91
C LEU A 214 -16.80 -0.39 -4.80
N PRO A 215 -16.82 -0.25 -6.14
CA PRO A 215 -16.56 -1.37 -7.03
C PRO A 215 -15.12 -1.87 -6.86
N GLY A 216 -14.97 -3.17 -6.59
CA GLY A 216 -13.67 -3.79 -6.33
C GLY A 216 -12.91 -4.18 -7.61
N GLY A 217 -11.83 -4.94 -7.45
CA GLY A 217 -11.08 -5.51 -8.59
C GLY A 217 -10.36 -4.49 -9.46
N GLY A 218 -9.95 -3.35 -8.91
CA GLY A 218 -9.24 -2.30 -9.66
C GLY A 218 -10.17 -1.31 -10.40
N ALA A 219 -11.49 -1.50 -10.32
CA ALA A 219 -12.46 -0.61 -10.97
C ALA A 219 -12.40 0.82 -10.41
N ALA A 220 -12.46 0.96 -9.08
CA ALA A 220 -12.36 2.26 -8.43
C ALA A 220 -11.03 2.97 -8.77
N GLU A 221 -9.91 2.24 -8.76
CA GLU A 221 -8.60 2.80 -9.09
C GLU A 221 -8.50 3.32 -10.52
N ILE A 222 -9.00 2.56 -11.51
CA ILE A 222 -9.00 2.99 -12.91
C ILE A 222 -9.91 4.20 -13.12
N GLU A 223 -11.09 4.23 -12.48
CA GLU A 223 -12.00 5.36 -12.65
C GLU A 223 -11.43 6.63 -12.02
N VAL A 224 -10.80 6.53 -10.84
CA VAL A 224 -10.06 7.65 -10.24
C VAL A 224 -8.90 8.08 -11.12
N ALA A 225 -8.11 7.14 -11.65
CA ALA A 225 -6.99 7.44 -12.56
C ALA A 225 -7.47 8.21 -13.80
N ARG A 226 -8.55 7.75 -14.44
CA ARG A 226 -9.12 8.37 -15.63
C ARG A 226 -9.59 9.80 -15.36
N GLN A 227 -10.38 10.01 -14.30
CA GLN A 227 -10.89 11.33 -13.95
C GLN A 227 -9.77 12.28 -13.49
N LEU A 228 -8.78 11.77 -12.77
CA LEU A 228 -7.62 12.54 -12.34
C LEU A 228 -6.73 12.95 -13.53
N ALA A 229 -6.54 12.07 -14.52
CA ALA A 229 -5.85 12.40 -15.76
C ALA A 229 -6.59 13.49 -16.55
N GLU A 230 -7.92 13.44 -16.62
CA GLU A 230 -8.74 14.51 -17.21
C GLU A 230 -8.65 15.82 -16.44
N TYR A 231 -8.59 15.76 -15.12
CA TYR A 231 -8.36 16.93 -14.26
C TYR A 231 -6.98 17.54 -14.51
N GLY A 232 -5.92 16.71 -14.57
CA GLY A 232 -4.55 17.15 -14.83
C GLY A 232 -4.41 17.90 -16.16
N ARG A 233 -5.09 17.45 -17.22
CA ARG A 233 -5.11 18.13 -18.53
C ARG A 233 -5.74 19.52 -18.51
N LYS A 234 -6.60 19.83 -17.52
CA LYS A 234 -7.23 21.14 -17.34
C LYS A 234 -6.35 22.11 -16.55
N GLN A 235 -5.38 21.58 -15.80
CA GLN A 235 -4.49 22.40 -14.99
C GLN A 235 -3.41 23.05 -15.84
N THR A 236 -3.02 24.26 -15.44
CA THR A 236 -1.90 24.99 -16.01
C THR A 236 -0.74 24.97 -15.02
N GLY A 237 0.47 24.65 -15.47
CA GLY A 237 1.66 24.64 -14.60
C GLY A 237 2.51 23.40 -14.78
N LEU A 238 3.49 23.24 -13.90
CA LEU A 238 4.36 22.05 -13.86
C LEU A 238 3.71 20.91 -13.06
N GLU A 239 2.76 21.24 -12.20
CA GLU A 239 1.97 20.31 -11.38
C GLU A 239 1.15 19.34 -12.24
N GLN A 240 0.79 19.72 -13.48
CA GLN A 240 0.07 18.83 -14.40
C GLN A 240 0.81 17.51 -14.66
N TYR A 241 2.15 17.54 -14.68
CA TYR A 241 2.98 16.35 -14.89
C TYR A 241 2.94 15.44 -13.67
N ALA A 242 3.01 16.02 -12.47
CA ALA A 242 2.85 15.30 -11.22
C ALA A 242 1.45 14.69 -11.08
N ILE A 243 0.40 15.42 -11.46
CA ILE A 243 -0.99 14.92 -11.45
C ILE A 243 -1.15 13.74 -12.41
N ALA A 244 -0.62 13.85 -13.63
CA ALA A 244 -0.66 12.76 -14.60
C ALA A 244 0.07 11.51 -14.10
N LYS A 245 1.22 11.69 -13.44
CA LYS A 245 2.01 10.61 -12.85
C LYS A 245 1.36 9.99 -11.60
N PHE A 246 0.61 10.77 -10.84
CA PHE A 246 -0.22 10.23 -9.75
C PHE A 246 -1.35 9.35 -10.29
N ALA A 247 -2.03 9.80 -11.35
CA ALA A 247 -3.07 9.02 -12.01
C ALA A 247 -2.52 7.69 -12.57
N GLU A 248 -1.38 7.71 -13.23
CA GLU A 248 -0.69 6.51 -13.74
C GLU A 248 -0.32 5.53 -12.61
N ALA A 249 0.05 6.04 -11.42
CA ALA A 249 0.43 5.19 -10.29
C ALA A 249 -0.73 4.35 -9.75
N LEU A 250 -1.99 4.81 -9.90
CA LEU A 250 -3.17 4.05 -9.48
C LEU A 250 -3.38 2.78 -10.31
N GLU A 251 -2.80 2.71 -11.52
CA GLU A 251 -2.84 1.50 -12.36
C GLU A 251 -2.06 0.33 -11.77
N VAL A 252 -1.24 0.54 -10.73
CA VAL A 252 -0.47 -0.53 -10.08
C VAL A 252 -1.37 -1.66 -9.60
N VAL A 253 -2.58 -1.36 -9.13
CA VAL A 253 -3.54 -2.35 -8.61
C VAL A 253 -4.04 -3.28 -9.72
N PRO A 254 -4.74 -2.80 -10.76
CA PRO A 254 -5.23 -3.66 -11.83
C PRO A 254 -4.08 -4.35 -12.59
N ARG A 255 -2.93 -3.68 -12.76
CA ARG A 255 -1.73 -4.25 -13.36
C ARG A 255 -1.23 -5.46 -12.56
N THR A 256 -1.14 -5.32 -11.24
CA THR A 256 -0.68 -6.39 -10.35
C THR A 256 -1.68 -7.55 -10.28
N LEU A 257 -2.99 -7.26 -10.27
CA LEU A 257 -4.04 -8.29 -10.33
C LEU A 257 -3.93 -9.12 -11.62
N ALA A 258 -3.68 -8.47 -12.76
CA ALA A 258 -3.47 -9.15 -14.03
C ALA A 258 -2.19 -10.00 -14.03
N GLU A 259 -1.06 -9.43 -13.57
CA GLU A 259 0.22 -10.13 -13.48
C GLU A 259 0.15 -11.38 -12.59
N ASN A 260 -0.43 -11.27 -11.39
CA ASN A 260 -0.59 -12.39 -10.47
C ASN A 260 -1.54 -13.48 -11.01
N SER A 261 -2.43 -13.11 -11.94
CA SER A 261 -3.35 -14.04 -12.60
C SER A 261 -2.80 -14.60 -13.92
N GLY A 262 -1.56 -14.25 -14.29
CA GLY A 262 -0.93 -14.71 -15.54
C GLY A 262 -1.52 -14.06 -16.81
N LEU A 263 -2.24 -12.95 -16.67
CA LEU A 263 -2.86 -12.22 -17.76
C LEU A 263 -1.90 -11.14 -18.31
N PRO A 264 -1.98 -10.81 -19.62
CA PRO A 264 -1.20 -9.71 -20.20
C PRO A 264 -1.67 -8.36 -19.63
N ALA A 265 -0.93 -7.81 -18.67
CA ALA A 265 -1.33 -6.61 -17.93
C ALA A 265 -1.57 -5.38 -18.81
N SER A 266 -0.81 -5.22 -19.90
CA SER A 266 -1.00 -4.14 -20.88
C SER A 266 -2.41 -4.18 -21.51
N ASP A 267 -2.85 -5.38 -21.86
CA ASP A 267 -4.11 -5.59 -22.59
C ASP A 267 -5.29 -5.44 -21.63
N VAL A 268 -5.13 -5.93 -20.39
CA VAL A 268 -6.12 -5.76 -19.32
C VAL A 268 -6.32 -4.28 -18.97
N VAL A 269 -5.25 -3.54 -18.71
CA VAL A 269 -5.34 -2.11 -18.38
C VAL A 269 -5.92 -1.30 -19.54
N SER A 270 -5.50 -1.57 -20.78
CA SER A 270 -6.06 -0.93 -21.98
C SER A 270 -7.56 -1.22 -22.14
N SER A 271 -7.97 -2.47 -21.93
CA SER A 271 -9.39 -2.88 -22.01
C SER A 271 -10.23 -2.24 -20.91
N LEU A 272 -9.68 -2.08 -19.70
CA LEU A 272 -10.33 -1.37 -18.60
C LEU A 272 -10.56 0.10 -18.96
N TYR A 273 -9.55 0.81 -19.45
CA TYR A 273 -9.73 2.19 -19.90
C TYR A 273 -10.80 2.31 -21.00
N ALA A 274 -10.85 1.36 -21.94
CA ALA A 274 -11.88 1.33 -22.97
C ALA A 274 -13.29 1.13 -22.39
N ALA A 275 -13.45 0.22 -21.42
CA ALA A 275 -14.73 -0.03 -20.74
C ALA A 275 -15.20 1.20 -19.94
N HIS A 276 -14.29 1.81 -19.18
CA HIS A 276 -14.59 3.02 -18.39
C HIS A 276 -14.92 4.22 -19.28
N ALA A 277 -14.20 4.39 -20.40
CA ALA A 277 -14.52 5.42 -21.39
C ALA A 277 -15.88 5.20 -22.08
N ALA A 278 -16.34 3.94 -22.18
CA ALA A 278 -17.66 3.58 -22.68
C ALA A 278 -18.79 3.76 -21.64
N GLY A 279 -18.49 4.27 -20.44
CA GLY A 279 -19.47 4.54 -19.39
C GLY A 279 -19.74 3.36 -18.44
N ALA A 280 -18.80 2.43 -18.31
CA ALA A 280 -18.85 1.33 -17.34
C ALA A 280 -17.85 1.55 -16.18
N PRO A 281 -18.14 2.43 -15.20
CA PRO A 281 -17.20 2.79 -14.12
C PRO A 281 -16.96 1.68 -13.09
N ASN A 282 -17.80 0.65 -13.08
CA ASN A 282 -17.69 -0.50 -12.18
C ASN A 282 -16.93 -1.68 -12.80
N ALA A 283 -16.43 -1.53 -14.03
CA ALA A 283 -15.73 -2.61 -14.72
C ALA A 283 -14.39 -2.91 -14.03
N GLY A 284 -14.22 -4.14 -13.51
CA GLY A 284 -13.01 -4.56 -12.82
C GLY A 284 -12.21 -5.61 -13.60
N VAL A 285 -11.04 -5.95 -13.08
CA VAL A 285 -10.20 -7.05 -13.59
C VAL A 285 -10.88 -8.38 -13.28
N ASP A 286 -11.19 -9.15 -14.32
CA ASP A 286 -11.57 -10.54 -14.17
C ASP A 286 -10.32 -11.42 -14.11
N VAL A 287 -9.99 -11.89 -12.90
CA VAL A 287 -8.80 -12.74 -12.66
C VAL A 287 -8.88 -14.10 -13.33
N GLU A 288 -10.05 -14.54 -13.80
CA GLU A 288 -10.23 -15.79 -14.55
C GLU A 288 -9.92 -15.64 -16.05
N GLY A 289 -9.57 -14.43 -16.50
CA GLY A 289 -9.19 -14.15 -17.89
C GLY A 289 -10.34 -13.72 -18.80
N GLY A 290 -11.50 -13.39 -18.21
CA GLY A 290 -12.60 -12.74 -18.91
C GLY A 290 -12.29 -11.28 -19.29
N PRO A 291 -13.07 -10.66 -20.21
CA PRO A 291 -13.00 -9.23 -20.44
C PRO A 291 -13.44 -8.46 -19.18
N PRO A 292 -13.03 -7.19 -19.02
CA PRO A 292 -13.51 -6.36 -17.93
C PRO A 292 -15.04 -6.31 -17.88
N ARG A 293 -15.60 -6.54 -16.70
CA ARG A 293 -17.05 -6.56 -16.45
C ARG A 293 -17.37 -5.93 -15.10
N ASP A 294 -18.62 -5.52 -14.92
CA ASP A 294 -19.09 -5.06 -13.61
C ASP A 294 -19.01 -6.23 -12.61
N LEU A 295 -18.09 -6.12 -11.66
CA LEU A 295 -17.88 -7.14 -10.63
C LEU A 295 -18.85 -7.01 -9.46
N THR A 296 -19.69 -5.97 -9.42
CA THR A 296 -20.63 -5.72 -8.33
C THR A 296 -21.96 -6.46 -8.51
N GLU A 297 -22.26 -6.88 -9.74
CA GLU A 297 -23.50 -7.58 -10.08
C GLU A 297 -23.46 -9.07 -9.68
N GLY A 298 -24.60 -9.59 -9.21
CA GLY A 298 -24.77 -11.00 -8.82
C GLY A 298 -24.65 -11.30 -7.32
N ASP A 299 -24.79 -12.59 -6.98
CA ASP A 299 -24.68 -13.12 -5.60
C ASP A 299 -23.22 -13.17 -5.10
N GLU A 300 -22.25 -12.97 -6.00
CA GLU A 300 -20.79 -13.00 -5.78
C GLU A 300 -20.13 -11.63 -6.03
N GLY A 301 -20.88 -10.55 -5.86
CA GLY A 301 -20.37 -9.20 -6.10
C GLY A 301 -19.09 -8.87 -5.29
N ILE A 302 -18.03 -8.44 -5.98
CA ILE A 302 -16.75 -8.02 -5.41
C ILE A 302 -16.79 -6.51 -5.19
N MET A 303 -16.80 -6.10 -3.93
CA MET A 303 -16.84 -4.70 -3.51
C MET A 303 -15.78 -4.45 -2.44
N ASP A 304 -15.21 -3.26 -2.46
CA ASP A 304 -14.26 -2.80 -1.45
C ASP A 304 -14.94 -1.78 -0.52
N LEU A 305 -14.51 -1.72 0.73
CA LEU A 305 -14.96 -0.68 1.65
C LEU A 305 -14.39 0.68 1.23
N TYR A 306 -15.25 1.71 1.22
CA TYR A 306 -14.82 3.09 0.99
C TYR A 306 -13.71 3.52 1.95
N ALA A 307 -13.87 3.20 3.23
CA ALA A 307 -12.90 3.52 4.27
C ALA A 307 -11.51 2.92 3.98
N THR A 308 -11.44 1.68 3.48
CA THR A 308 -10.16 1.03 3.13
C THR A 308 -9.41 1.85 2.10
N LYS A 309 -10.08 2.22 1.00
CA LYS A 309 -9.47 2.97 -0.12
C LYS A 309 -9.11 4.40 0.27
N TRP A 310 -10.00 5.07 1.02
CA TRP A 310 -9.78 6.44 1.49
C TRP A 310 -8.52 6.53 2.34
N TRP A 311 -8.40 5.68 3.36
CA TRP A 311 -7.21 5.63 4.22
C TRP A 311 -5.97 5.20 3.46
N ALA A 312 -6.09 4.22 2.56
CA ALA A 312 -4.94 3.74 1.81
C ALA A 312 -4.34 4.83 0.90
N PHE A 313 -5.19 5.58 0.19
CA PHE A 313 -4.73 6.69 -0.65
C PHE A 313 -4.10 7.80 0.19
N LYS A 314 -4.74 8.15 1.31
CA LYS A 314 -4.25 9.19 2.22
C LYS A 314 -2.89 8.83 2.82
N LEU A 315 -2.77 7.64 3.40
CA LEU A 315 -1.55 7.18 4.07
C LEU A 315 -0.40 6.97 3.06
N ALA A 316 -0.68 6.43 1.89
CA ALA A 316 0.33 6.28 0.83
C ALA A 316 0.85 7.64 0.36
N ALA A 317 -0.03 8.56 -0.02
CA ALA A 317 0.36 9.87 -0.51
C ALA A 317 1.09 10.70 0.55
N ASP A 318 0.60 10.71 1.80
CA ASP A 318 1.26 11.42 2.90
C ASP A 318 2.68 10.86 3.17
N ALA A 319 2.84 9.53 3.14
CA ALA A 319 4.14 8.89 3.30
C ALA A 319 5.11 9.29 2.17
N VAL A 320 4.64 9.25 0.92
CA VAL A 320 5.42 9.63 -0.27
C VAL A 320 5.83 11.10 -0.23
N VAL A 321 4.89 12.01 0.05
CA VAL A 321 5.15 13.45 0.17
C VAL A 321 6.19 13.71 1.26
N THR A 322 6.09 13.00 2.38
CA THR A 322 7.07 13.16 3.47
C THR A 322 8.45 12.63 3.06
N VAL A 323 8.53 11.50 2.36
CA VAL A 323 9.79 10.95 1.83
C VAL A 323 10.45 11.90 0.82
N LEU A 324 9.67 12.49 -0.10
CA LEU A 324 10.16 13.44 -1.10
C LEU A 324 10.67 14.75 -0.49
N LYS A 325 10.13 15.15 0.66
CA LYS A 325 10.55 16.35 1.40
C LYS A 325 11.85 16.15 2.21
N VAL A 326 12.40 14.93 2.27
CA VAL A 326 13.67 14.64 2.94
C VAL A 326 14.82 14.70 1.93
N ASP A 327 15.59 15.80 1.97
CA ASP A 327 16.75 16.04 1.10
C ASP A 327 18.10 15.65 1.74
N GLN A 328 18.12 15.38 3.04
CA GLN A 328 19.33 15.05 3.79
C GLN A 328 19.11 13.89 4.76
N ILE A 329 20.05 12.95 4.77
CA ILE A 329 20.07 11.83 5.71
C ILE A 329 21.35 11.92 6.54
N ILE A 330 21.18 12.11 7.85
CA ILE A 330 22.28 12.13 8.83
C ILE A 330 22.14 10.88 9.69
N MET A 331 22.99 9.88 9.45
CA MET A 331 23.02 8.67 10.26
C MET A 331 24.14 8.73 11.29
N ALA A 332 23.75 8.68 12.56
CA ALA A 332 24.67 8.45 13.66
C ALA A 332 25.17 7.01 13.64
N LYS A 333 26.42 6.81 14.03
CA LYS A 333 26.97 5.47 14.26
C LYS A 333 26.16 4.80 15.37
N GLN A 334 25.74 3.57 15.15
CA GLN A 334 25.13 2.75 16.20
C GLN A 334 26.12 2.68 17.37
N ALA A 335 25.68 3.03 18.58
CA ALA A 335 26.53 3.05 19.75
C ALA A 335 27.16 1.66 19.90
N GLY A 336 28.47 1.56 19.66
CA GLY A 336 29.20 0.34 19.91
C GLY A 336 29.11 0.08 21.40
N GLY A 337 28.32 -0.95 21.80
CA GLY A 337 28.44 -1.51 23.13
C GLY A 337 29.91 -1.83 23.42
N PRO A 338 30.34 -1.83 24.69
CA PRO A 338 31.72 -2.13 25.04
C PRO A 338 32.16 -3.40 24.30
N LYS A 339 33.31 -3.35 23.62
CA LYS A 339 33.91 -4.57 23.03
C LYS A 339 33.86 -5.65 24.12
N PRO A 340 33.35 -6.87 23.83
CA PRO A 340 33.51 -7.97 24.75
C PRO A 340 35.00 -8.02 25.09
N ARG A 341 35.34 -7.98 26.39
CA ARG A 341 36.73 -8.18 26.82
C ARG A 341 37.17 -9.49 26.17
N GLY A 342 38.05 -9.39 25.17
CA GLY A 342 38.77 -10.55 24.68
C GLY A 342 39.38 -11.21 25.90
N GLY A 343 39.08 -12.50 26.09
CA GLY A 343 39.72 -13.29 27.11
C GLY A 343 41.22 -13.15 26.91
N GLY A 344 41.86 -12.45 27.84
CA GLY A 344 43.31 -12.43 27.93
C GLY A 344 43.79 -13.82 28.30
N ASP A 345 44.81 -14.26 27.58
CA ASP A 345 45.87 -15.18 27.98
C ASP A 345 45.51 -16.15 29.12
N GLY A 346 45.19 -17.39 28.72
CA GLY A 346 45.29 -18.56 29.58
C GLY A 346 46.53 -19.36 29.18
N ASP A 347 47.59 -19.13 29.95
CA ASP A 347 48.63 -20.09 30.37
C ASP A 347 49.63 -20.62 29.33
N ASP A 348 50.74 -19.89 29.17
CA ASP A 348 52.08 -20.49 29.08
C ASP A 348 52.60 -20.68 30.52
N ASP A 349 52.53 -21.90 31.04
CA ASP A 349 53.47 -22.52 31.99
C ASP A 349 53.20 -24.04 32.12
#